data_AF-A0A9E1UT06-F1
#
_entry.id   AF-A0A9E1UT06-F1
#
_cell.length_a   1.000
_cell.length_b   1.000
_cell.length_c   1.000
_cell.angle_alpha   90.00
_cell.angle_beta   90.00
_cell.angle_gamma   90.00
#
_symmetry.space_group_name_H-M   'P 1'
#
loop_
_entity.id
_entity.type
_entity.pdbx_description
1 polymer ?
#
loop_
_entity_poly.entity_id
_entity_poly.type
_entity_poly.pdbx_seq_one_letter_code
_entity_poly.pdbx_strand_id
1 'polypeptide(L)'
;EFWDGCEDMTVENNYFESIYDTAMTNQGPGKGSVRNMIWRNNKVRRCEQAYEIWFSNPEMRVDGLSFTGNECVDSGYGWGHVQRPNKNGCHLLAYKLDCRLENIRYERNIFNNARDAQIWFFNPRIREVQINHNTYIQKCPSPHEAKLFRWVGVAREGVTFNEYRAATGNDKDSKLAE
;
A
#
# COMPACT_ATOMS: atom_id res chain seq x y z
N GLU A 1 6.63 2.47 12.58
CA GLU A 1 7.55 3.04 11.56
C GLU A 1 8.91 2.37 11.69
N PHE A 2 9.52 2.00 10.57
CA PHE A 2 10.95 1.70 10.47
C PHE A 2 11.60 2.81 9.64
N TRP A 3 12.45 3.61 10.30
CA TRP A 3 13.13 4.75 9.68
C TRP A 3 14.49 4.33 9.10
N ASP A 4 14.71 4.63 7.82
CA ASP A 4 15.85 4.26 6.98
C ASP A 4 16.06 2.75 6.78
N GLY A 5 16.44 2.01 7.82
CA GLY A 5 16.83 0.60 7.68
C GLY A 5 16.24 -0.32 8.73
N CYS A 6 16.02 -1.58 8.36
CA CYS A 6 15.65 -2.66 9.28
C CYS A 6 16.07 -4.01 8.70
N GLU A 7 16.43 -4.96 9.56
CA GLU A 7 16.86 -6.30 9.12
C GLU A 7 16.25 -7.36 10.03
N ASP A 8 15.78 -8.46 9.44
CA ASP A 8 15.23 -9.64 10.11
C ASP A 8 14.10 -9.32 11.10
N MET A 9 13.19 -8.45 10.66
CA MET A 9 12.08 -7.96 11.45
C MET A 9 10.76 -8.62 11.02
N THR A 10 9.96 -9.03 11.99
CA THR A 10 8.57 -9.44 11.78
C THR A 10 7.67 -8.67 12.74
N VAL A 11 6.67 -7.99 12.19
CA VAL A 11 5.58 -7.39 12.97
C VAL A 11 4.29 -8.10 12.59
N GLU A 12 3.71 -8.80 13.55
CA GLU A 12 2.57 -9.66 13.27
C GLU A 12 1.50 -9.71 14.36
N ASN A 13 0.27 -9.99 13.93
CA ASN A 13 -0.90 -10.16 14.80
C ASN A 13 -1.23 -8.92 15.66
N ASN A 14 -0.89 -7.73 15.16
CA ASN A 14 -1.22 -6.46 15.82
C ASN A 14 -2.50 -5.85 15.26
N TYR A 15 -3.06 -4.90 16.01
CA TYR A 15 -4.21 -4.09 15.61
C TYR A 15 -3.86 -2.60 15.68
N PHE A 16 -3.95 -1.92 14.54
CA PHE A 16 -3.71 -0.49 14.38
C PHE A 16 -5.03 0.22 14.08
N GLU A 17 -5.36 1.27 14.82
CA GLU A 17 -6.63 1.97 14.62
C GLU A 17 -6.51 3.47 14.80
N SER A 18 -7.25 4.20 13.95
CA SER A 18 -7.43 5.65 14.06
C SER A 18 -6.11 6.43 14.08
N ILE A 19 -5.12 5.97 13.30
CA ILE A 19 -3.84 6.66 13.15
C ILE A 19 -4.01 7.84 12.18
N TYR A 20 -3.44 8.99 12.56
CA TYR A 20 -3.53 10.24 11.79
C TYR A 20 -2.94 10.13 10.38
N ASP A 21 -1.87 9.34 10.24
CA ASP A 21 -1.10 9.13 9.02
C ASP A 21 -1.12 7.65 8.65
N THR A 22 0.05 7.04 8.52
CA THR A 22 0.19 5.66 8.12
C THR A 22 0.26 4.72 9.34
N ALA A 23 -0.46 3.59 9.30
CA ALA A 23 -0.39 2.57 10.34
C ALA A 23 0.96 1.82 10.37
N MET A 24 1.45 1.39 9.21
CA MET A 24 2.72 0.65 9.06
C MET A 24 3.57 1.28 7.95
N THR A 25 4.85 1.51 8.19
CA THR A 25 5.68 2.20 7.20
C THR A 25 7.14 1.78 7.28
N ASN A 26 7.74 1.59 6.11
CA ASN A 26 9.17 1.49 5.89
C ASN A 26 9.57 2.74 5.11
N GLN A 27 10.30 3.63 5.77
CA GLN A 27 10.51 4.95 5.19
C GLN A 27 11.80 5.65 5.61
N GLY A 28 12.29 6.60 4.82
CA GLY A 28 13.37 7.48 5.24
C GLY A 28 14.18 8.11 4.10
N PRO A 29 14.89 9.21 4.37
CA PRO A 29 15.73 9.91 3.39
C PRO A 29 17.20 9.45 3.40
N GLY A 30 17.59 8.64 4.38
CA GLY A 30 18.94 8.18 4.57
C GLY A 30 19.34 7.07 3.59
N LYS A 31 20.63 6.77 3.59
CA LYS A 31 21.15 5.52 3.04
C LYS A 31 20.91 4.39 4.05
N GLY A 32 20.77 3.17 3.56
CA GLY A 32 20.57 2.02 4.44
C GLY A 32 20.12 0.79 3.68
N SER A 33 19.57 -0.17 4.43
CA SER A 33 18.91 -1.31 3.82
C SER A 33 17.75 -1.80 4.66
N VAL A 34 16.68 -2.19 3.96
CA VAL A 34 15.62 -3.04 4.49
C VAL A 34 15.87 -4.45 3.97
N ARG A 35 16.04 -5.42 4.89
CA ARG A 35 16.24 -6.83 4.56
C ARG A 35 15.32 -7.73 5.37
N ASN A 36 14.69 -8.71 4.73
CA ASN A 36 13.84 -9.71 5.39
C ASN A 36 12.80 -9.08 6.35
N MET A 37 12.08 -8.07 5.87
CA MET A 37 11.06 -7.38 6.64
C MET A 37 9.67 -7.97 6.36
N ILE A 38 8.95 -8.35 7.41
CA ILE A 38 7.63 -8.96 7.29
C ILE A 38 6.59 -8.19 8.12
N TRP A 39 5.54 -7.71 7.45
CA TRP A 39 4.29 -7.27 8.06
C TRP A 39 3.24 -8.36 7.81
N ARG A 40 2.88 -9.12 8.85
CA ARG A 40 2.03 -10.32 8.70
C ARG A 40 0.79 -10.31 9.58
N ASN A 41 -0.37 -10.63 9.01
CA ASN A 41 -1.60 -10.87 9.79
C ASN A 41 -1.99 -9.72 10.74
N ASN A 42 -1.60 -8.49 10.41
CA ASN A 42 -2.01 -7.32 11.17
C ASN A 42 -3.38 -6.84 10.68
N LYS A 43 -4.09 -6.16 11.57
CA LYS A 43 -5.37 -5.52 11.29
C LYS A 43 -5.21 -4.01 11.35
N VAL A 44 -5.72 -3.31 10.36
CA VAL A 44 -5.70 -1.84 10.30
C VAL A 44 -7.13 -1.34 10.13
N ARG A 45 -7.52 -0.33 10.91
CA ARG A 45 -8.85 0.27 10.81
C ARG A 45 -8.80 1.79 10.88
N ARG A 46 -9.46 2.47 9.93
CA ARG A 46 -9.69 3.92 9.99
C ARG A 46 -8.41 4.75 10.14
N CYS A 47 -7.34 4.33 9.49
CA CYS A 47 -6.11 5.13 9.35
C CYS A 47 -6.16 5.92 8.05
N GLU A 48 -5.30 6.93 7.87
CA GLU A 48 -5.21 7.60 6.57
C GLU A 48 -4.61 6.67 5.52
N GLN A 49 -3.50 6.02 5.86
CA GLN A 49 -2.89 4.96 5.07
C GLN A 49 -2.75 3.68 5.90
N ALA A 50 -2.96 2.51 5.29
CA ALA A 50 -2.71 1.26 5.99
C ALA A 50 -1.23 0.88 5.97
N TYR A 51 -0.60 0.98 4.80
CA TYR A 51 0.83 0.77 4.64
C TYR A 51 1.46 1.79 3.69
N GLU A 52 2.65 2.26 4.05
CA GLU A 52 3.46 3.14 3.21
C GLU A 52 4.86 2.59 3.00
N ILE A 53 5.37 2.78 1.79
CA ILE A 53 6.80 2.72 1.47
C ILE A 53 7.27 4.06 0.90
N TRP A 54 8.29 4.65 1.53
CA TRP A 54 8.86 5.94 1.11
C TRP A 54 10.38 5.97 1.30
N PHE A 55 11.14 5.89 0.21
CA PHE A 55 12.59 6.08 0.26
C PHE A 55 13.02 7.13 -0.76
N SER A 56 13.90 8.03 -0.32
CA SER A 56 14.35 9.16 -1.13
C SER A 56 15.86 9.21 -1.37
N ASN A 57 16.55 8.07 -1.29
CA ASN A 57 17.99 7.96 -1.46
C ASN A 57 18.37 6.77 -2.37
N PRO A 58 19.04 7.00 -3.51
CA PRO A 58 19.36 5.93 -4.47
C PRO A 58 20.33 4.86 -3.93
N GLU A 59 21.05 5.12 -2.83
CA GLU A 59 21.89 4.13 -2.14
C GLU A 59 21.10 3.23 -1.18
N MET A 60 19.83 3.53 -0.92
CA MET A 60 18.94 2.67 -0.13
C MET A 60 18.63 1.38 -0.90
N ARG A 61 18.73 0.23 -0.23
CA ARG A 61 18.34 -1.08 -0.79
C ARG A 61 17.21 -1.71 0.00
N VAL A 62 16.13 -2.07 -0.67
CA VAL A 62 15.01 -2.83 -0.10
C VAL A 62 15.02 -4.20 -0.74
N ASP A 63 15.29 -5.24 0.03
CA ASP A 63 15.35 -6.63 -0.43
C ASP A 63 14.60 -7.56 0.52
N GLY A 64 13.52 -8.16 0.04
CA GLY A 64 12.73 -9.09 0.85
C GLY A 64 11.81 -8.38 1.83
N LEU A 65 10.96 -7.50 1.32
CA LEU A 65 9.87 -6.89 2.08
C LEU A 65 8.56 -7.59 1.74
N SER A 66 7.84 -8.09 2.76
CA SER A 66 6.54 -8.72 2.59
C SER A 66 5.48 -8.05 3.44
N PHE A 67 4.40 -7.64 2.80
CA PHE A 67 3.16 -7.22 3.43
C PHE A 67 2.10 -8.28 3.10
N THR A 68 1.84 -9.20 4.03
CA THR A 68 1.04 -10.39 3.74
C THR A 68 0.02 -10.78 4.79
N GLY A 69 -1.15 -11.24 4.36
CA GLY A 69 -2.20 -11.69 5.28
C GLY A 69 -2.85 -10.57 6.10
N ASN A 70 -2.54 -9.31 5.81
CA ASN A 70 -3.07 -8.18 6.59
C ASN A 70 -4.50 -7.85 6.14
N GLU A 71 -5.31 -7.38 7.09
CA GLU A 71 -6.66 -6.88 6.85
C GLU A 71 -6.67 -5.37 7.07
N CYS A 72 -6.92 -4.61 6.00
CA CYS A 72 -6.93 -3.15 6.03
C CYS A 72 -8.36 -2.67 5.76
N VAL A 73 -8.95 -1.93 6.70
CA VAL A 73 -10.37 -1.57 6.66
C VAL A 73 -10.55 -0.07 6.78
N ASP A 74 -11.35 0.50 5.88
CA ASP A 74 -11.82 1.89 5.92
C ASP A 74 -10.66 2.93 5.95
N SER A 75 -9.62 2.75 5.10
CA SER A 75 -8.56 3.76 4.93
C SER A 75 -9.14 5.10 4.44
N GLY A 76 -8.77 6.21 5.07
CA GLY A 76 -9.31 7.55 4.79
C GLY A 76 -10.67 7.85 5.44
N TYR A 77 -11.22 6.92 6.23
CA TYR A 77 -12.46 7.18 7.01
C TYR A 77 -12.18 7.48 8.49
N GLY A 78 -10.89 7.61 8.86
CA GLY A 78 -10.48 8.06 10.18
C GLY A 78 -10.66 9.56 10.40
N TRP A 79 -10.53 9.97 11.67
CA TRP A 79 -10.57 11.39 12.05
C TRP A 79 -9.46 12.21 11.39
N GLY A 80 -8.28 11.61 11.18
CA GLY A 80 -7.13 12.28 10.55
C GLY A 80 -7.46 12.77 9.14
N HIS A 81 -8.24 12.01 8.38
CA HIS A 81 -8.61 12.38 7.03
C HIS A 81 -9.33 13.73 6.94
N VAL A 82 -10.11 14.13 7.95
CA VAL A 82 -10.79 15.44 7.94
C VAL A 82 -9.79 16.58 8.14
N GLN A 83 -8.75 16.36 8.94
CA GLN A 83 -7.81 17.39 9.37
C GLN A 83 -6.58 17.53 8.46
N ARG A 84 -6.18 16.46 7.77
CA ARG A 84 -4.99 16.46 6.94
C ARG A 84 -5.06 17.46 5.79
N PRO A 85 -3.99 18.22 5.51
CA PRO A 85 -3.92 19.05 4.31
C PRO A 85 -3.79 18.20 3.05
N ASN A 86 -2.96 17.16 3.11
CA ASN A 86 -2.68 16.19 2.05
C ASN A 86 -3.39 14.86 2.34
N LYS A 87 -4.57 14.70 1.76
CA LYS A 87 -5.43 13.54 1.92
C LYS A 87 -5.15 12.52 0.80
N ASN A 88 -4.92 11.27 1.20
CA ASN A 88 -4.69 10.14 0.29
C ASN A 88 -5.68 8.99 0.50
N GLY A 89 -6.15 8.77 1.73
CA GLY A 89 -7.17 7.76 2.07
C GLY A 89 -7.02 6.41 1.37
N CYS A 90 -5.87 5.73 1.55
CA CYS A 90 -5.53 4.53 0.79
C CYS A 90 -5.00 3.36 1.61
N HIS A 91 -5.03 2.15 1.05
CA HIS A 91 -4.45 1.00 1.75
C HIS A 91 -2.95 0.89 1.50
N LEU A 92 -2.51 0.87 0.24
CA LEU A 92 -1.09 0.85 -0.11
C LEU A 92 -0.66 2.19 -0.71
N LEU A 93 0.32 2.82 -0.07
CA LEU A 93 0.97 4.04 -0.56
C LEU A 93 2.44 3.76 -0.90
N ALA A 94 2.86 4.08 -2.12
CA ALA A 94 4.26 4.19 -2.46
C ALA A 94 4.56 5.64 -2.85
N TYR A 95 4.98 6.45 -1.89
CA TYR A 95 5.05 7.90 -2.06
C TYR A 95 6.24 8.32 -2.94
N LYS A 96 7.45 7.88 -2.59
CA LYS A 96 8.65 8.01 -3.41
C LYS A 96 9.43 6.72 -3.27
N LEU A 97 9.97 6.22 -4.38
CA LEU A 97 10.77 5.02 -4.43
C LEU A 97 12.04 5.35 -5.21
N ASP A 98 12.91 6.15 -4.61
CA ASP A 98 14.26 6.42 -5.10
C ASP A 98 15.21 5.57 -4.28
N CYS A 99 15.29 4.29 -4.66
CA CYS A 99 16.02 3.22 -3.97
C CYS A 99 16.11 1.99 -4.90
N ARG A 100 16.94 1.02 -4.54
CA ARG A 100 17.00 -0.29 -5.22
C ARG A 100 15.96 -1.22 -4.62
N LEU A 101 15.15 -1.85 -5.46
CA LEU A 101 14.04 -2.72 -5.05
C LEU A 101 14.29 -4.14 -5.51
N GLU A 102 14.23 -5.08 -4.58
CA GLU A 102 14.34 -6.51 -4.82
C GLU A 102 13.29 -7.22 -3.95
N ASN A 103 12.58 -8.20 -4.51
CA ASN A 103 11.71 -9.10 -3.74
C ASN A 103 10.66 -8.40 -2.83
N ILE A 104 9.95 -7.40 -3.37
CA ILE A 104 8.86 -6.72 -2.66
C ILE A 104 7.53 -7.40 -2.98
N ARG A 105 6.82 -7.87 -1.95
CA ARG A 105 5.58 -8.65 -2.09
C ARG A 105 4.44 -8.11 -1.25
N TYR A 106 3.31 -7.83 -1.89
CA TYR A 106 2.03 -7.50 -1.26
C TYR A 106 1.02 -8.61 -1.58
N GLU A 107 0.87 -9.58 -0.68
CA GLU A 107 0.12 -10.81 -0.99
C GLU A 107 -0.88 -11.25 0.06
N ARG A 108 -1.99 -11.86 -0.36
CA ARG A 108 -2.98 -12.48 0.55
C ARG A 108 -3.58 -11.48 1.55
N ASN A 109 -3.61 -10.19 1.21
CA ASN A 109 -4.21 -9.16 2.05
C ASN A 109 -5.70 -9.00 1.72
N ILE A 110 -6.46 -8.51 2.69
CA ILE A 110 -7.83 -8.03 2.50
C ILE A 110 -7.79 -6.50 2.56
N PHE A 111 -8.15 -5.87 1.46
CA PHE A 111 -8.26 -4.42 1.32
C PHE A 111 -9.74 -4.06 1.24
N ASN A 112 -10.31 -3.66 2.37
CA ASN A 112 -11.74 -3.44 2.53
C ASN A 112 -12.04 -1.96 2.71
N ASN A 113 -12.56 -1.37 1.65
CA ASN A 113 -13.06 -0.01 1.58
C ASN A 113 -11.97 1.05 1.80
N ALA A 114 -11.59 1.72 0.72
CA ALA A 114 -10.73 2.90 0.78
C ALA A 114 -11.50 4.12 0.30
N ARG A 115 -11.16 5.29 0.85
CA ARG A 115 -11.85 6.54 0.52
C ARG A 115 -11.45 7.09 -0.84
N ASP A 116 -10.14 7.15 -1.13
CA ASP A 116 -9.66 7.77 -2.37
C ASP A 116 -8.94 6.80 -3.30
N ALA A 117 -8.25 5.78 -2.76
CA ALA A 117 -7.57 4.77 -3.58
C ALA A 117 -7.33 3.45 -2.80
N GLN A 118 -7.46 2.31 -3.47
CA GLN A 118 -7.01 1.03 -2.94
C GLN A 118 -5.47 0.98 -2.92
N ILE A 119 -4.87 1.35 -4.06
CA ILE A 119 -3.42 1.44 -4.27
C ILE A 119 -3.08 2.80 -4.86
N TRP A 120 -2.06 3.45 -4.32
CA TRP A 120 -1.52 4.69 -4.89
C TRP A 120 0.01 4.69 -4.91
N PHE A 121 0.58 4.66 -6.11
CA PHE A 121 2.02 4.86 -6.33
C PHE A 121 2.26 6.27 -6.89
N PHE A 122 2.86 7.18 -6.13
CA PHE A 122 3.28 8.51 -6.61
C PHE A 122 4.54 8.45 -7.49
N ASN A 123 4.79 7.31 -8.11
CA ASN A 123 5.90 6.99 -8.99
C ASN A 123 5.47 5.91 -10.00
N PRO A 124 6.21 5.69 -11.09
CA PRO A 124 5.81 4.74 -12.13
C PRO A 124 6.21 3.28 -11.84
N ARG A 125 6.78 2.98 -10.66
CA ARG A 125 7.47 1.71 -10.35
C ARG A 125 6.55 0.58 -9.90
N ILE A 126 5.24 0.70 -10.11
CA ILE A 126 4.25 -0.31 -9.68
C ILE A 126 4.49 -1.71 -10.28
N ARG A 127 5.18 -1.79 -11.43
CA ARG A 127 5.55 -3.06 -12.08
C ARG A 127 6.82 -3.71 -11.49
N GLU A 128 7.54 -3.02 -10.61
CA GLU A 128 8.76 -3.52 -9.97
C GLU A 128 8.47 -4.24 -8.65
N VAL A 129 7.21 -4.25 -8.21
CA VAL A 129 6.74 -4.95 -7.02
C VAL A 129 5.75 -6.04 -7.41
N GLN A 130 5.68 -7.11 -6.60
CA GLN A 130 4.72 -8.20 -6.79
C GLN A 130 3.50 -7.94 -5.93
N ILE A 131 2.33 -7.80 -6.56
CA ILE A 131 1.05 -7.65 -5.86
C ILE A 131 0.16 -8.76 -6.39
N ASN A 132 -0.25 -9.72 -5.55
CA ASN A 132 -1.09 -10.83 -6.00
C ASN A 132 -1.87 -11.51 -4.86
N HIS A 133 -2.86 -12.33 -5.20
CA HIS A 133 -3.69 -13.07 -4.25
C HIS A 133 -4.40 -12.21 -3.19
N ASN A 134 -4.61 -10.93 -3.46
CA ASN A 134 -5.31 -10.01 -2.56
C ASN A 134 -6.83 -10.05 -2.83
N THR A 135 -7.61 -9.71 -1.80
CA THR A 135 -9.05 -9.47 -1.94
C THR A 135 -9.33 -8.00 -1.74
N TYR A 136 -9.89 -7.35 -2.75
CA TYR A 136 -10.35 -5.98 -2.71
C TYR A 136 -11.87 -5.97 -2.50
N ILE A 137 -12.35 -5.11 -1.61
CA ILE A 137 -13.77 -4.85 -1.37
C ILE A 137 -13.94 -3.34 -1.40
N GLN A 138 -14.90 -2.82 -2.14
CA GLN A 138 -15.22 -1.40 -2.14
C GLN A 138 -16.70 -1.20 -1.86
N LYS A 139 -17.02 -0.44 -0.81
CA LYS A 139 -18.41 -0.18 -0.41
C LYS A 139 -18.98 0.98 -1.24
N CYS A 140 -19.32 0.70 -2.50
CA CYS A 140 -20.03 1.62 -3.38
C CYS A 140 -20.99 0.86 -4.31
N PRO A 141 -21.95 1.55 -4.97
CA PRO A 141 -22.92 0.87 -5.84
C PRO A 141 -22.31 0.10 -7.02
N SER A 142 -21.17 0.57 -7.55
CA SER A 142 -20.51 0.00 -8.73
C SER A 142 -19.00 -0.21 -8.47
N PRO A 143 -18.60 -1.21 -7.66
CA PRO A 143 -17.19 -1.40 -7.28
C PRO A 143 -16.27 -1.66 -8.47
N HIS A 144 -16.76 -2.38 -9.50
CA HIS A 144 -15.98 -2.68 -10.71
C HIS A 144 -15.70 -1.46 -11.61
N GLU A 145 -16.51 -0.41 -11.48
CA GLU A 145 -16.34 0.86 -12.21
C GLU A 145 -15.54 1.89 -11.40
N ALA A 146 -15.26 1.60 -10.12
CA ALA A 146 -14.53 2.50 -9.24
C ALA A 146 -13.06 2.62 -9.65
N LYS A 147 -12.63 3.86 -9.94
CA LYS A 147 -11.27 4.20 -10.36
C LYS A 147 -10.31 4.37 -9.17
N LEU A 148 -10.05 3.28 -8.45
CA LEU A 148 -9.33 3.31 -7.16
C LEU A 148 -7.88 2.84 -7.23
N PHE A 149 -7.35 2.57 -8.42
CA PHE A 149 -5.96 2.15 -8.61
C PHE A 149 -5.20 3.26 -9.31
N ARG A 150 -4.11 3.75 -8.70
CA ARG A 150 -3.38 4.94 -9.16
C ARG A 150 -1.88 4.70 -9.18
N TRP A 151 -1.24 5.14 -10.27
CA TRP A 151 0.21 5.32 -10.32
C TRP A 151 0.61 6.45 -11.27
N VAL A 152 1.86 6.93 -11.21
CA VAL A 152 2.35 7.91 -12.18
C VAL A 152 2.37 7.25 -13.57
N GLY A 153 1.61 7.83 -14.50
CA GLY A 153 1.44 7.31 -15.86
C GLY A 153 0.00 6.93 -16.22
N VAL A 154 -0.95 7.01 -15.27
CA VAL A 154 -2.39 6.92 -15.56
C VAL A 154 -3.11 8.22 -15.30
N ALA A 155 -4.39 8.27 -15.69
CA ALA A 155 -5.27 9.41 -15.46
C ALA A 155 -5.37 9.75 -13.96
N ARG A 156 -5.55 11.04 -13.66
CA ARG A 156 -5.51 11.57 -12.29
C ARG A 156 -6.58 10.95 -11.38
N GLU A 157 -7.74 10.66 -11.95
CA GLU A 157 -8.85 10.03 -11.24
C GLU A 157 -8.56 8.57 -10.86
N GLY A 158 -7.58 7.94 -11.49
CA GLY A 158 -7.24 6.53 -11.36
C GLY A 158 -7.83 5.66 -12.47
N VAL A 159 -7.68 4.36 -12.31
CA VAL A 159 -8.24 3.34 -13.21
C VAL A 159 -8.98 2.28 -12.43
N THR A 160 -9.85 1.55 -13.12
CA THR A 160 -10.59 0.40 -12.57
C THR A 160 -9.65 -0.75 -12.25
N PHE A 161 -10.13 -1.73 -11.47
CA PHE A 161 -9.35 -2.93 -11.15
C PHE A 161 -8.90 -3.70 -12.40
N ASN A 162 -9.77 -3.83 -13.40
CA ASN A 162 -9.46 -4.56 -14.63
C ASN A 162 -8.40 -3.84 -15.48
N GLU A 163 -8.50 -2.51 -15.62
CA GLU A 163 -7.50 -1.70 -16.31
C GLU A 163 -6.14 -1.76 -15.60
N TYR A 164 -6.14 -1.68 -14.27
CA TYR A 164 -4.94 -1.82 -13.46
C TYR A 164 -4.26 -3.18 -13.68
N ARG A 165 -5.01 -4.29 -13.62
CA ARG A 165 -4.49 -5.64 -13.87
C ARG A 165 -3.91 -5.77 -15.27
N ALA A 166 -4.64 -5.30 -16.29
CA ALA A 166 -4.20 -5.34 -17.67
C ALA A 166 -2.92 -4.52 -17.90
N ALA A 167 -2.82 -3.35 -17.28
CA ALA A 167 -1.68 -2.45 -17.45
C ALA A 167 -0.42 -2.94 -16.72
N THR A 168 -0.56 -3.56 -15.55
CA THR A 168 0.58 -3.87 -14.67
C THR A 168 0.99 -5.33 -14.68
N GLY A 169 0.08 -6.25 -15.01
CA GLY A 169 0.27 -7.69 -14.84
C GLY A 169 0.16 -8.16 -13.38
N ASN A 170 0.02 -7.24 -12.43
CA ASN A 170 -0.23 -7.54 -11.03
C ASN A 170 -1.67 -8.03 -10.80
N ASP A 171 -1.89 -8.64 -9.64
CA ASP A 171 -3.18 -9.08 -9.13
C ASP A 171 -3.90 -10.06 -10.07
N LYS A 172 -3.13 -10.90 -10.79
CA LYS A 172 -3.64 -11.93 -11.69
C LYS A 172 -4.57 -12.93 -10.98
N ASP A 173 -4.24 -13.28 -9.75
CA ASP A 173 -4.97 -14.24 -8.92
C ASP A 173 -5.69 -13.57 -7.74
N SER A 174 -5.85 -12.25 -7.82
CA SER A 174 -6.60 -11.45 -6.88
C SER A 174 -8.04 -11.27 -7.34
N LYS A 175 -8.92 -10.91 -6.42
CA LYS A 175 -10.33 -10.65 -6.70
C LYS A 175 -10.78 -9.30 -6.18
N LEU A 176 -11.67 -8.67 -6.93
CA LEU A 176 -12.53 -7.60 -6.43
C LEU A 176 -13.87 -8.27 -6.10
N ALA A 177 -14.23 -8.28 -4.82
CA ALA A 177 -15.48 -8.84 -4.33
C ALA A 177 -16.56 -7.75 -4.23
N GLU A 178 -17.81 -8.18 -4.39
CA GLU A 178 -19.02 -7.37 -4.17
C GLU A 178 -19.24 -7.04 -2.69
#